data_AF-A0A1Q3E6E7-F1
#
_entry.id   AF-A0A1Q3E6E7-F1
#
_cell.length_a   1.000
_cell.length_b   1.000
_cell.length_c   1.000
_cell.angle_alpha   90.00
_cell.angle_beta   90.00
_cell.angle_gamma   90.00
#
_symmetry.space_group_name_H-M   'P 1'
#
loop_
_entity.id
_entity.type
_entity.pdbx_description
1 polymer ?
#
loop_
_entity_poly.entity_id
_entity_poly.type
_entity_poly.pdbx_seq_one_letter_code
_entity_poly.pdbx_strand_id
1 'polypeptide(L)'
;MDMIRAAPLKVRADSGEAEGGVADSLSKSILSTLSSSSGWQFPTEQITLVSSPDPLVLWRDFASGFAGVEESTIIDIAEELQSSVKWQQHSYLHPPKAPTFPSSPSIEWEQSIVEGHPTHPMHKTRMFLPPMRDITDDDTYDLYNPQLRFIALPKSSLHITYDFEELTEPLRQTAAQAAAAAASDQVQKFLTPTGEMSIPPSHLVIPIHELQIPHIEEKFPDALIYPEQFKLPLQAQQSIRSVILPSFSSSSSSSSPSQLSFSSPSGSSGPSVPLALKLSVGIKLTSAIRTISPASAFLGPRFSKHVIPRITAGNTKGTVTGNGLGNGNATGEGTGNKQGKLIKAIDPSILTVAKELASVVSTHPDPDIAKFCAAIVREAHDVDYEANVGERLIVCTALVETGHSPSSSSSDPALLRILPLPTKQTKLTFLTSYTTLLFRAFLPPAIHHGVAFEAHPQNCLARFDVATGELLGFVIRDFGGIRVHEATLISSLSTSSSSDSASEDPNGKLTQFESEIALAGHSILAPSLEEVYTRLYHTLIHNHLQQLIRVLELHYDGTGGVGVEDDAIDSDDSNENGEEESWEDLREDEENEEDWIGGVC
;
A
#
# COMPACT_ATOMS: atom_id res chain seq x y z
N MET A 1 -39.18 1.44 27.32
CA MET A 1 -40.08 1.02 26.22
C MET A 1 -40.93 2.16 25.67
N ASP A 2 -40.56 3.42 25.89
CA ASP A 2 -41.15 4.58 25.22
C ASP A 2 -40.00 5.53 24.88
N MET A 3 -39.57 5.54 23.61
CA MET A 3 -38.91 6.65 22.89
C MET A 3 -38.35 6.14 21.54
N ILE A 4 -39.23 5.68 20.67
CA ILE A 4 -39.05 5.87 19.23
C ILE A 4 -40.25 6.72 18.82
N ARG A 5 -40.17 8.03 19.07
CA ARG A 5 -41.06 8.97 18.38
C ARG A 5 -40.59 8.98 16.94
N ALA A 6 -41.29 8.19 16.11
CA ALA A 6 -41.11 8.15 14.68
C ALA A 6 -41.06 9.58 14.14
N ALA A 7 -39.86 10.02 13.74
CA ALA A 7 -39.77 11.08 12.75
C ALA A 7 -40.50 10.55 11.49
N PRO A 8 -41.34 11.35 10.84
CA PRO A 8 -41.96 10.92 9.59
C PRO A 8 -40.84 10.63 8.60
N LEU A 9 -40.71 9.37 8.16
CA LEU A 9 -39.85 8.98 7.04
C LEU A 9 -40.18 9.92 5.87
N LYS A 10 -39.29 10.87 5.59
CA LYS A 10 -39.40 11.77 4.45
C LYS A 10 -38.48 11.25 3.37
N VAL A 11 -39.02 10.36 2.55
CA VAL A 11 -38.33 9.93 1.33
C VAL A 11 -38.85 10.81 0.20
N ARG A 12 -37.96 11.52 -0.52
CA ARG A 12 -38.30 12.57 -1.51
C ARG A 12 -37.73 12.24 -2.90
N ALA A 13 -38.59 12.08 -3.91
CA ALA A 13 -38.19 11.84 -5.29
C ALA A 13 -38.21 13.14 -6.11
N ASP A 14 -37.21 13.33 -6.97
CA ASP A 14 -37.34 14.14 -8.17
C ASP A 14 -37.26 13.20 -9.39
N SER A 15 -38.27 13.28 -10.25
CA SER A 15 -38.58 12.27 -11.26
C SER A 15 -37.77 12.46 -12.54
N GLY A 16 -36.87 11.52 -12.83
CA GLY A 16 -36.44 11.18 -14.18
C GLY A 16 -37.21 9.96 -14.67
N GLU A 17 -37.88 10.08 -15.81
CA GLU A 17 -38.83 9.10 -16.36
C GLU A 17 -38.26 7.67 -16.47
N ALA A 18 -38.84 6.72 -15.74
CA ALA A 18 -38.65 5.28 -15.96
C ALA A 18 -40.01 4.57 -16.03
N GLU A 19 -40.11 3.62 -16.96
CA GLU A 19 -41.32 2.97 -17.48
C GLU A 19 -42.29 2.43 -16.39
N GLY A 20 -43.51 2.97 -16.39
CA GLY A 20 -44.49 2.90 -15.28
C GLY A 20 -45.23 1.57 -15.02
N GLY A 21 -44.60 0.40 -15.21
CA GLY A 21 -45.23 -0.91 -14.98
C GLY A 21 -44.62 -1.75 -13.85
N VAL A 22 -43.29 -1.88 -13.83
CA VAL A 22 -42.57 -2.79 -12.91
C VAL A 22 -42.29 -2.14 -11.55
N ALA A 23 -41.97 -0.85 -11.54
CA ALA A 23 -41.70 -0.08 -10.32
C ALA A 23 -42.93 0.00 -9.39
N ASP A 24 -44.14 0.02 -9.95
CA ASP A 24 -45.41 0.10 -9.21
C ASP A 24 -45.76 -1.23 -8.52
N SER A 25 -45.46 -2.36 -9.17
CA SER A 25 -45.62 -3.73 -8.63
C SER A 25 -44.70 -3.99 -7.42
N LEU A 26 -43.42 -3.64 -7.55
CA LEU A 26 -42.44 -3.78 -6.47
C LEU A 26 -42.80 -2.89 -5.28
N SER A 27 -43.17 -1.64 -5.54
CA SER A 27 -43.57 -0.68 -4.52
C SER A 27 -44.77 -1.16 -3.71
N LYS A 28 -45.81 -1.67 -4.39
CA LYS A 28 -47.00 -2.27 -3.75
C LYS A 28 -46.63 -3.48 -2.90
N SER A 29 -45.72 -4.33 -3.39
CA SER A 29 -45.26 -5.51 -2.66
C SER A 29 -44.50 -5.13 -1.38
N ILE A 30 -43.58 -4.16 -1.46
CA ILE A 30 -42.83 -3.66 -0.29
C ILE A 30 -43.81 -3.07 0.76
N LEU A 31 -44.72 -2.20 0.34
CA LEU A 31 -45.70 -1.58 1.25
C LEU A 31 -46.63 -2.62 1.88
N SER A 32 -47.07 -3.62 1.12
CA SER A 32 -47.88 -4.73 1.62
C SER A 32 -47.12 -5.54 2.67
N THR A 33 -45.86 -5.89 2.41
CA THR A 33 -45.01 -6.63 3.35
C THR A 33 -44.79 -5.85 4.64
N LEU A 34 -44.37 -4.58 4.55
CA LEU A 34 -44.14 -3.73 5.72
C LEU A 34 -45.40 -3.57 6.58
N SER A 35 -46.57 -3.46 5.95
CA SER A 35 -47.87 -3.32 6.63
C SER A 35 -48.40 -4.61 7.26
N SER A 36 -47.95 -5.78 6.78
CA SER A 36 -48.50 -7.09 7.19
C SER A 36 -47.61 -7.89 8.15
N SER A 37 -46.29 -7.67 8.13
CA SER A 37 -45.32 -8.60 8.76
C SER A 37 -44.52 -8.01 9.92
N SER A 38 -44.59 -6.70 10.15
CA SER A 38 -43.71 -6.02 11.10
C SER A 38 -44.58 -5.24 12.07
N GLY A 39 -44.38 -5.36 13.39
CA GLY A 39 -45.16 -4.64 14.43
C GLY A 39 -45.05 -3.11 14.38
N TRP A 40 -44.64 -2.56 13.25
CA TRP A 40 -44.50 -1.16 12.93
C TRP A 40 -45.85 -0.62 12.44
N GLN A 41 -46.43 0.31 13.20
CA GLN A 41 -47.65 1.00 12.79
C GLN A 41 -47.30 2.18 11.91
N PHE A 42 -47.37 1.98 10.59
CA PHE A 42 -47.27 3.07 9.65
C PHE A 42 -48.66 3.63 9.31
N PRO A 43 -48.87 4.95 9.29
CA PRO A 43 -50.11 5.53 8.79
C PRO A 43 -50.25 5.21 7.30
N THR A 44 -51.11 4.25 6.95
CA THR A 44 -51.28 3.68 5.61
C THR A 44 -51.65 4.72 4.53
N GLU A 45 -52.09 5.92 4.92
CA GLU A 45 -52.44 7.02 4.00
C GLU A 45 -51.30 8.02 3.73
N GLN A 46 -50.10 7.84 4.28
CA GLN A 46 -49.01 8.85 4.19
C GLN A 46 -47.63 8.33 3.77
N ILE A 47 -47.49 7.05 3.41
CA ILE A 47 -46.18 6.49 3.05
C ILE A 47 -45.98 6.57 1.53
N THR A 48 -44.87 7.16 1.11
CA THR A 48 -44.42 7.13 -0.29
C THR A 48 -43.05 6.47 -0.34
N LEU A 49 -42.90 5.43 -1.17
CA LEU A 49 -41.61 4.86 -1.49
C LEU A 49 -40.90 5.76 -2.49
N VAL A 50 -39.61 5.97 -2.27
CA VAL A 50 -38.77 6.79 -3.13
C VAL A 50 -37.42 6.10 -3.29
N SER A 51 -36.90 6.16 -4.52
CA SER A 51 -35.51 5.82 -4.81
C SER A 51 -34.62 7.00 -4.45
N SER A 52 -33.62 6.79 -3.58
CA SER A 52 -32.56 7.77 -3.32
C SER A 52 -31.24 7.20 -3.80
N PRO A 53 -30.62 7.76 -4.86
CA PRO A 53 -29.26 7.42 -5.24
C PRO A 53 -28.22 8.20 -4.42
N ASP A 54 -28.64 9.10 -3.53
CA ASP A 54 -27.75 9.95 -2.73
C ASP A 54 -27.32 9.21 -1.45
N PRO A 55 -26.05 8.77 -1.33
CA PRO A 55 -25.57 8.07 -0.16
C PRO A 55 -25.50 8.97 1.09
N LEU A 56 -25.49 10.30 0.93
CA LEU A 56 -25.50 11.24 2.06
C LEU A 56 -26.83 11.26 2.79
N VAL A 57 -27.94 11.10 2.06
CA VAL A 57 -29.28 10.99 2.66
C VAL A 57 -29.34 9.70 3.49
N LEU A 58 -28.90 8.58 2.92
CA LEU A 58 -28.86 7.29 3.61
C LEU A 58 -28.01 7.35 4.89
N TRP A 59 -26.82 7.95 4.80
CA TRP A 59 -25.93 8.12 5.96
C TRP A 59 -26.58 8.97 7.05
N ARG A 60 -27.14 10.13 6.71
CA ARG A 60 -27.75 11.03 7.70
C ARG A 60 -28.99 10.43 8.35
N ASP A 61 -29.84 9.76 7.58
CA ASP A 61 -31.04 9.10 8.10
C ASP A 61 -30.66 7.94 9.03
N PHE A 62 -29.67 7.12 8.66
CA PHE A 62 -29.15 6.06 9.53
C PHE A 62 -28.54 6.64 10.82
N ALA A 63 -27.61 7.58 10.69
CA ALA A 63 -26.82 8.05 11.82
C ALA A 63 -27.64 8.86 12.82
N SER A 64 -28.60 9.67 12.34
CA SER A 64 -29.52 10.42 13.22
C SER A 64 -30.53 9.53 13.96
N GLY A 65 -30.82 8.34 13.40
CA GLY A 65 -31.68 7.34 14.03
C GLY A 65 -30.98 6.46 15.06
N PHE A 66 -29.64 6.41 15.05
CA PHE A 66 -28.86 5.54 15.92
C PHE A 66 -28.40 6.28 17.19
N ALA A 67 -28.88 5.84 18.35
CA ALA A 67 -28.45 6.40 19.63
C ALA A 67 -26.96 6.06 19.87
N GLY A 68 -26.07 7.03 19.71
CA GLY A 68 -24.64 6.88 20.01
C GLY A 68 -23.67 7.51 19.02
N VAL A 69 -24.14 8.02 17.87
CA VAL A 69 -23.28 8.76 16.92
C VAL A 69 -23.33 10.25 17.25
N GLU A 70 -22.17 10.87 17.51
CA GLU A 70 -22.09 12.31 17.75
C GLU A 70 -22.34 13.12 16.48
N GLU A 71 -23.01 14.27 16.60
CA GLU A 71 -23.33 15.14 15.46
C GLU A 71 -22.10 15.55 14.65
N SER A 72 -20.96 15.78 15.31
CA SER A 72 -19.67 16.04 14.67
C SER A 72 -19.24 14.88 13.77
N THR A 73 -19.33 13.64 14.26
CA THR A 73 -19.02 12.43 13.47
C THR A 73 -19.99 12.26 12.29
N ILE A 74 -21.27 12.60 12.47
CA ILE A 74 -22.26 12.58 11.38
C ILE A 74 -21.82 13.54 10.26
N ILE A 75 -21.42 14.76 10.63
CA ILE A 75 -20.97 15.78 9.69
C ILE A 75 -19.66 15.35 9.01
N ASP A 76 -18.65 14.92 9.78
CA ASP A 76 -17.33 14.56 9.26
C ASP A 76 -17.41 13.40 8.25
N ILE A 77 -18.18 12.36 8.55
CA ILE A 77 -18.39 11.23 7.63
C ILE A 77 -19.18 11.67 6.40
N ALA A 78 -20.17 12.55 6.56
CA ALA A 78 -20.95 13.07 5.43
C ALA A 78 -20.07 13.89 4.46
N GLU A 79 -19.20 14.75 4.98
CA GLU A 79 -18.26 15.54 4.17
C GLU A 79 -17.28 14.64 3.42
N GLU A 80 -16.76 13.62 4.11
CA GLU A 80 -15.84 12.67 3.52
C GLU A 80 -16.51 11.81 2.43
N LEU A 81 -17.71 11.31 2.70
CA LEU A 81 -18.52 10.55 1.73
C LEU A 81 -18.88 11.42 0.52
N GLN A 82 -19.20 12.69 0.73
CA GLN A 82 -19.48 13.63 -0.36
C GLN A 82 -18.24 13.83 -1.26
N SER A 83 -17.06 13.96 -0.67
CA SER A 83 -15.80 13.99 -1.40
C SER A 83 -15.58 12.70 -2.19
N SER A 84 -15.79 11.54 -1.58
CA SER A 84 -15.63 10.24 -2.24
C SER A 84 -16.56 10.09 -3.44
N VAL A 85 -17.84 10.44 -3.32
CA VAL A 85 -18.81 10.40 -4.43
C VAL A 85 -18.35 11.28 -5.59
N LYS A 86 -17.93 12.52 -5.29
CA LYS A 86 -17.44 13.46 -6.30
C LYS A 86 -16.25 12.87 -7.08
N TRP A 87 -15.26 12.35 -6.39
CA TRP A 87 -14.05 11.81 -7.02
C TRP A 87 -14.25 10.46 -7.70
N GLN A 88 -15.18 9.63 -7.21
CA GLN A 88 -15.59 8.41 -7.90
C GLN A 88 -16.31 8.76 -9.22
N GLN A 89 -17.24 9.71 -9.19
CA GLN A 89 -17.91 10.19 -10.41
C GLN A 89 -16.90 10.74 -11.41
N HIS A 90 -15.94 11.54 -10.96
CA HIS A 90 -14.85 12.01 -11.81
C HIS A 90 -14.06 10.85 -12.45
N SER A 91 -13.71 9.81 -11.68
CA SER A 91 -13.02 8.63 -12.20
C SER A 91 -13.83 7.86 -13.24
N TYR A 92 -15.15 7.77 -13.12
CA TYR A 92 -15.98 7.11 -14.16
C TYR A 92 -16.15 7.96 -15.42
N LEU A 93 -16.19 9.29 -15.30
CA LEU A 93 -16.27 10.18 -16.45
C LEU A 93 -14.94 10.32 -17.19
N HIS A 94 -13.83 10.17 -16.47
CA HIS A 94 -12.47 10.28 -16.98
C HIS A 94 -11.63 9.06 -16.54
N PRO A 95 -11.99 7.84 -16.97
CA PRO A 95 -11.28 6.65 -16.52
C PRO A 95 -9.83 6.69 -17.02
N PRO A 96 -8.86 6.31 -16.18
CA PRO A 96 -7.50 6.11 -16.63
C PRO A 96 -7.43 5.03 -17.71
N LYS A 97 -6.40 5.11 -18.54
CA LYS A 97 -6.17 4.11 -19.58
C LYS A 97 -5.94 2.74 -18.95
N ALA A 98 -6.62 1.71 -19.47
CA ALA A 98 -6.36 0.33 -19.09
C ALA A 98 -4.88 -0.04 -19.32
N PRO A 99 -4.15 -0.46 -18.26
CA PRO A 99 -2.80 -0.94 -18.43
C PRO A 99 -2.80 -2.28 -19.17
N THR A 100 -1.68 -2.57 -19.81
CA THR A 100 -1.48 -3.73 -20.70
C THR A 100 -0.27 -4.53 -20.28
N PHE A 101 -0.38 -5.86 -20.29
CA PHE A 101 0.75 -6.74 -20.06
C PHE A 101 1.33 -7.24 -21.40
N PRO A 102 2.65 -7.25 -21.60
CA PRO A 102 3.70 -6.82 -20.66
C PRO A 102 4.12 -5.34 -20.82
N SER A 103 3.48 -4.57 -21.70
CA SER A 103 4.00 -3.26 -22.17
C SER A 103 3.89 -2.10 -21.17
N SER A 104 2.85 -2.06 -20.34
CA SER A 104 2.66 -0.97 -19.37
C SER A 104 3.64 -1.11 -18.21
N PRO A 105 4.42 -0.06 -17.87
CA PRO A 105 5.30 -0.04 -16.70
C PRO A 105 4.51 -0.08 -15.39
N SER A 106 5.16 -0.51 -14.29
CA SER A 106 4.59 -0.52 -12.93
C SER A 106 3.77 0.74 -12.58
N ILE A 107 4.31 1.92 -12.91
CA ILE A 107 3.67 3.19 -12.57
C ILE A 107 2.32 3.40 -13.30
N GLU A 108 2.14 2.86 -14.50
CA GLU A 108 0.83 2.91 -15.18
C GLU A 108 -0.21 2.05 -14.46
N TRP A 109 0.20 0.90 -13.89
CA TRP A 109 -0.68 0.06 -13.05
C TRP A 109 -1.08 0.79 -11.76
N GLU A 110 -0.14 1.47 -11.10
CA GLU A 110 -0.42 2.32 -9.94
C GLU A 110 -1.47 3.39 -10.23
N GLN A 111 -1.38 4.04 -11.40
CA GLN A 111 -2.22 5.16 -11.79
C GLN A 111 -3.53 4.73 -12.48
N SER A 112 -3.78 3.42 -12.58
CA SER A 112 -4.95 2.87 -13.30
C SER A 112 -6.21 2.68 -12.45
N ILE A 113 -6.17 3.01 -11.15
CA ILE A 113 -7.26 2.70 -10.23
C ILE A 113 -8.51 3.57 -10.46
N VAL A 114 -9.62 2.92 -10.77
CA VAL A 114 -10.94 3.49 -11.07
C VAL A 114 -11.86 3.45 -9.84
N GLU A 115 -12.22 2.26 -9.39
CA GLU A 115 -13.03 1.91 -8.22
C GLU A 115 -12.29 2.25 -6.92
N GLY A 116 -11.10 1.71 -6.68
CA GLY A 116 -10.39 1.93 -5.40
C GLY A 116 -10.69 0.86 -4.35
N HIS A 117 -10.61 1.21 -3.06
CA HIS A 117 -10.68 0.24 -1.96
C HIS A 117 -12.09 -0.37 -1.81
N PRO A 118 -12.30 -1.68 -1.99
CA PRO A 118 -13.63 -2.24 -2.16
C PRO A 118 -14.47 -2.32 -0.88
N THR A 119 -13.86 -2.27 0.30
CA THR A 119 -14.60 -2.33 1.59
C THR A 119 -14.76 -0.97 2.28
N HIS A 120 -14.05 0.08 1.86
CA HIS A 120 -14.08 1.37 2.54
C HIS A 120 -15.06 2.32 1.84
N PRO A 121 -16.19 2.73 2.43
CA PRO A 121 -17.24 3.49 1.72
C PRO A 121 -16.77 4.85 1.18
N MET A 122 -15.73 5.43 1.80
CA MET A 122 -15.15 6.71 1.38
C MET A 122 -13.79 6.52 0.68
N HIS A 123 -13.68 5.47 -0.14
CA HIS A 123 -12.44 5.00 -0.77
C HIS A 123 -11.81 5.98 -1.76
N LYS A 124 -12.58 6.89 -2.36
CA LYS A 124 -12.09 7.92 -3.29
C LYS A 124 -11.99 9.31 -2.69
N THR A 125 -12.19 9.47 -1.38
CA THR A 125 -12.05 10.76 -0.71
C THR A 125 -10.76 11.45 -1.12
N ARG A 126 -10.87 12.73 -1.49
CA ARG A 126 -9.74 13.64 -1.55
C ARG A 126 -10.16 14.99 -0.97
N MET A 127 -9.66 15.27 0.23
CA MET A 127 -9.88 16.55 0.92
C MET A 127 -8.54 17.24 1.15
N PHE A 128 -8.41 18.47 0.68
CA PHE A 128 -7.21 19.28 0.83
C PHE A 128 -7.31 20.03 2.15
N LEU A 129 -6.34 19.83 3.05
CA LEU A 129 -6.37 20.50 4.34
C LEU A 129 -5.93 21.96 4.20
N PRO A 130 -6.59 22.90 4.91
CA PRO A 130 -6.12 24.27 4.99
C PRO A 130 -4.67 24.35 5.49
N PRO A 131 -3.84 25.23 4.91
CA PRO A 131 -4.20 26.36 4.05
C PRO A 131 -4.14 26.05 2.54
N MET A 132 -4.04 24.77 2.14
CA MET A 132 -4.12 24.44 0.71
C MET A 132 -5.49 24.84 0.16
N ARG A 133 -5.49 25.32 -1.09
CA ARG A 133 -6.73 25.53 -1.84
C ARG A 133 -7.31 24.18 -2.26
N ASP A 134 -8.64 24.10 -2.29
CA ASP A 134 -9.30 22.97 -2.92
C ASP A 134 -9.03 22.92 -4.42
N ILE A 135 -8.95 21.70 -4.94
CA ILE A 135 -8.90 21.40 -6.37
C ILE A 135 -10.35 21.18 -6.82
N THR A 136 -10.85 22.11 -7.63
CA THR A 136 -12.22 22.09 -8.17
C THR A 136 -12.28 21.30 -9.49
N ASP A 137 -13.48 21.01 -10.00
CA ASP A 137 -13.62 20.23 -11.24
C ASP A 137 -13.09 20.97 -12.49
N ASP A 138 -13.01 22.30 -12.43
CA ASP A 138 -12.36 23.13 -13.45
C ASP A 138 -10.82 23.14 -13.34
N ASP A 139 -10.26 22.57 -12.27
CA ASP A 139 -8.84 22.55 -12.03
C ASP A 139 -8.19 21.39 -12.78
N THR A 140 -7.24 21.71 -13.65
CA THR A 140 -6.51 20.71 -14.46
C THR A 140 -5.34 20.08 -13.69
N TYR A 141 -5.29 20.23 -12.37
CA TYR A 141 -4.17 19.74 -11.58
C TYR A 141 -4.12 18.21 -11.56
N ASP A 142 -3.01 17.67 -12.05
CA ASP A 142 -2.76 16.24 -12.10
C ASP A 142 -2.06 15.76 -10.82
N LEU A 143 -2.83 15.14 -9.93
CA LEU A 143 -2.33 14.55 -8.67
C LEU A 143 -1.33 13.41 -8.89
N TYR A 144 -1.29 12.81 -10.08
CA TYR A 144 -0.40 11.70 -10.41
C TYR A 144 0.88 12.13 -11.11
N ASN A 145 0.96 13.38 -11.59
CA ASN A 145 2.18 13.96 -12.18
C ASN A 145 2.57 15.30 -11.53
N PRO A 146 2.78 15.36 -10.20
CA PRO A 146 3.09 16.59 -9.50
C PRO A 146 4.55 17.03 -9.72
N GLN A 147 4.91 18.16 -9.11
CA GLN A 147 6.28 18.67 -9.06
C GLN A 147 6.91 18.44 -7.68
N LEU A 148 8.17 18.03 -7.67
CA LEU A 148 9.03 18.08 -6.50
C LEU A 148 9.53 19.51 -6.31
N ARG A 149 9.46 20.02 -5.10
CA ARG A 149 9.98 21.33 -4.68
C ARG A 149 10.99 21.14 -3.56
N PHE A 150 11.74 22.19 -3.24
CA PHE A 150 12.80 22.15 -2.25
C PHE A 150 12.66 23.27 -1.24
N ILE A 151 12.95 22.95 0.02
CA ILE A 151 13.06 23.90 1.12
C ILE A 151 14.38 23.66 1.86
N ALA A 152 14.90 24.63 2.59
CA ALA A 152 16.00 24.42 3.53
C ALA A 152 15.58 24.83 4.94
N LEU A 153 15.94 24.00 5.92
CA LEU A 153 15.71 24.25 7.35
C LEU A 153 17.00 24.03 8.14
N PRO A 154 17.20 24.71 9.29
CA PRO A 154 18.32 24.46 10.17
C PRO A 154 18.41 22.98 10.57
N LYS A 155 19.60 22.37 10.51
CA LYS A 155 19.82 20.98 10.96
C LYS A 155 19.43 20.78 12.43
N SER A 156 19.47 21.83 13.25
CA SER A 156 19.03 21.80 14.65
C SER A 156 17.50 21.68 14.83
N SER A 157 16.70 21.99 13.81
CA SER A 157 15.23 21.83 13.83
C SER A 157 14.76 20.56 13.13
N LEU A 158 15.67 19.62 12.89
CA LEU A 158 15.42 18.39 12.12
C LEU A 158 15.97 17.18 12.87
N HIS A 159 15.21 16.09 12.81
CA HIS A 159 15.69 14.78 13.13
C HIS A 159 16.01 14.07 11.82
N ILE A 160 17.32 13.89 11.55
CA ILE A 160 17.85 13.31 10.32
C ILE A 160 18.30 11.88 10.64
N THR A 161 17.81 10.90 9.90
CA THR A 161 18.16 9.49 10.08
C THR A 161 19.03 9.02 8.91
N TYR A 162 20.24 8.54 9.24
CA TYR A 162 21.25 8.04 8.29
C TYR A 162 21.60 9.06 7.19
N ASP A 163 21.97 8.56 6.00
CA ASP A 163 22.64 9.33 4.94
C ASP A 163 21.63 10.09 4.04
N PHE A 164 20.60 10.68 4.64
CA PHE A 164 19.52 11.37 3.91
C PHE A 164 20.05 12.47 2.97
N GLU A 165 21.00 13.28 3.45
CA GLU A 165 21.59 14.38 2.69
C GLU A 165 22.32 13.86 1.44
N GLU A 166 23.12 12.80 1.57
CA GLU A 166 23.84 12.18 0.46
C GLU A 166 22.89 11.53 -0.54
N LEU A 167 21.91 10.76 -0.06
CA LEU A 167 20.93 10.08 -0.92
C LEU A 167 20.06 11.06 -1.73
N THR A 168 19.87 12.29 -1.25
CA THR A 168 19.07 13.32 -1.92
C THR A 168 19.92 14.36 -2.66
N GLU A 169 21.25 14.30 -2.60
CA GLU A 169 22.15 15.22 -3.32
C GLU A 169 21.93 15.23 -4.84
N PRO A 170 21.76 14.08 -5.52
CA PRO A 170 21.53 14.07 -6.96
C PRO A 170 20.26 14.83 -7.39
N LEU A 171 19.24 14.86 -6.53
CA LEU A 171 18.01 15.63 -6.76
C LEU A 171 18.29 17.14 -6.74
N ARG A 172 19.10 17.59 -5.78
CA ARG A 172 19.48 19.01 -5.65
C ARG A 172 20.31 19.48 -6.83
N GLN A 173 21.27 18.66 -7.26
CA GLN A 173 22.09 18.96 -8.43
C GLN A 173 21.24 19.09 -9.69
N THR A 174 20.33 18.14 -9.91
CA THR A 174 19.44 18.16 -11.08
C THR A 174 18.50 19.37 -11.05
N ALA A 175 17.94 19.69 -9.87
CA ALA A 175 17.08 20.86 -9.71
C ALA A 175 17.83 22.18 -9.91
N ALA A 176 19.08 22.29 -9.45
CA ALA A 176 19.92 23.46 -9.68
C ALA A 176 20.23 23.65 -11.17
N GLN A 177 20.56 22.57 -11.88
CA GLN A 177 20.79 22.60 -13.32
C GLN A 177 19.54 23.04 -14.09
N ALA A 178 18.38 22.46 -13.75
CA ALA A 178 17.10 22.85 -14.34
C ALA A 178 16.76 24.32 -14.08
N ALA A 179 16.98 24.80 -12.85
CA ALA A 179 16.74 26.19 -12.48
C ALA A 179 17.68 27.15 -13.22
N ALA A 180 18.98 26.83 -13.31
CA ALA A 180 19.99 27.63 -13.99
C ALA A 180 19.65 27.87 -15.47
N ALA A 181 19.04 26.87 -16.13
CA ALA A 181 18.59 26.99 -17.51
C ALA A 181 17.46 28.03 -17.72
N ALA A 182 16.69 28.35 -16.68
CA ALA A 182 15.62 29.34 -16.74
C ALA A 182 16.13 30.80 -16.73
N ALA A 183 17.42 31.04 -16.42
CA ALA A 183 18.12 32.32 -16.57
C ALA A 183 17.41 33.58 -16.01
N SER A 184 16.88 33.49 -14.78
CA SER A 184 16.24 34.64 -14.10
C SER A 184 17.08 35.22 -12.96
N ASP A 185 17.03 36.53 -12.74
CA ASP A 185 17.73 37.22 -11.65
C ASP A 185 17.32 36.71 -10.26
N GLN A 186 16.08 36.20 -10.13
CA GLN A 186 15.60 35.59 -8.89
C GLN A 186 16.31 34.26 -8.62
N VAL A 187 16.53 33.43 -9.65
CA VAL A 187 17.23 32.14 -9.52
C VAL A 187 18.70 32.33 -9.17
N GLN A 188 19.36 33.33 -9.77
CA GLN A 188 20.81 33.52 -9.61
C GLN A 188 21.22 33.74 -8.13
N LYS A 189 20.34 34.28 -7.29
CA LYS A 189 20.57 34.46 -5.84
C LYS A 189 20.58 33.14 -5.05
N PHE A 190 19.97 32.10 -5.59
CA PHE A 190 19.88 30.77 -4.99
C PHE A 190 20.88 29.78 -5.61
N LEU A 191 21.80 30.26 -6.46
CA LEU A 191 22.87 29.47 -7.03
C LEU A 191 24.24 29.92 -6.50
N THR A 192 25.13 28.96 -6.26
CA THR A 192 26.55 29.25 -6.03
C THR A 192 27.23 29.69 -7.33
N PRO A 193 28.46 30.24 -7.29
CA PRO A 193 29.23 30.51 -8.50
C PRO A 193 29.51 29.26 -9.36
N THR A 194 29.45 28.06 -8.78
CA THR A 194 29.60 26.78 -9.49
C THR A 194 28.28 26.25 -10.06
N GLY A 195 27.16 26.95 -9.85
CA GLY A 195 25.85 26.55 -10.36
C GLY A 195 25.11 25.53 -9.49
N GLU A 196 25.57 25.30 -8.26
CA GLU A 196 24.91 24.44 -7.27
C GLU A 196 23.85 25.22 -6.50
N MET A 197 22.92 24.53 -5.82
CA MET A 197 22.00 25.19 -4.90
C MET A 197 22.79 25.90 -3.80
N SER A 198 22.50 27.18 -3.57
CA SER A 198 23.04 27.91 -2.43
C SER A 198 22.32 27.43 -1.17
N ILE A 199 23.06 26.82 -0.24
CA ILE A 199 22.54 26.25 1.01
C ILE A 199 23.24 26.94 2.18
N PRO A 200 22.51 27.52 3.15
CA PRO A 200 23.13 28.06 4.36
C PRO A 200 23.91 26.95 5.11
N PRO A 201 25.10 27.20 5.67
CA PRO A 201 25.97 26.15 6.23
C PRO A 201 25.34 25.27 7.32
N SER A 202 24.38 25.83 8.08
CA SER A 202 23.69 25.12 9.15
C SER A 202 22.40 24.44 8.70
N HIS A 203 22.05 24.47 7.41
CA HIS A 203 20.79 23.98 6.90
C HIS A 203 20.93 22.66 6.15
N LEU A 204 19.83 21.90 6.11
CA LEU A 204 19.62 20.76 5.22
C LEU A 204 18.51 21.12 4.24
N VAL A 205 18.71 20.77 2.97
CA VAL A 205 17.66 20.88 1.95
C VAL A 205 16.76 19.64 1.98
N ILE A 206 15.45 19.84 2.02
CA ILE A 206 14.43 18.81 2.10
C ILE A 206 13.59 18.85 0.81
N PRO A 207 13.48 17.73 0.07
CA PRO A 207 12.53 17.60 -1.01
C PRO A 207 11.10 17.51 -0.45
N ILE A 208 10.17 18.26 -1.03
CA ILE A 208 8.76 18.30 -0.63
C ILE A 208 7.86 18.22 -1.86
N HIS A 209 6.62 17.77 -1.65
CA HIS A 209 5.59 17.81 -2.68
C HIS A 209 5.16 19.27 -2.90
N GLU A 210 4.89 19.70 -4.14
CA GLU A 210 4.53 21.11 -4.41
C GLU A 210 3.28 21.60 -3.65
N LEU A 211 2.26 20.74 -3.52
CA LEU A 211 1.07 21.04 -2.72
C LEU A 211 1.39 21.33 -1.25
N GLN A 212 2.54 20.92 -0.74
CA GLN A 212 2.91 21.14 0.65
C GLN A 212 3.40 22.57 0.92
N ILE A 213 3.71 23.37 -0.12
CA ILE A 213 4.25 24.74 0.03
C ILE A 213 3.42 25.61 1.00
N PRO A 214 2.08 25.71 0.90
CA PRO A 214 1.28 26.52 1.82
C PRO A 214 1.40 26.08 3.29
N HIS A 215 1.49 24.77 3.54
CA HIS A 215 1.72 24.24 4.87
C HIS A 215 3.12 24.58 5.40
N ILE A 216 4.13 24.60 4.51
CA ILE A 216 5.48 25.02 4.90
C ILE A 216 5.49 26.50 5.29
N GLU A 217 4.87 27.36 4.49
CA GLU A 217 4.78 28.80 4.77
C GLU A 217 4.08 29.11 6.10
N GLU A 218 2.99 28.41 6.40
CA GLU A 218 2.24 28.63 7.64
C GLU A 218 2.94 28.06 8.88
N LYS A 219 3.47 26.83 8.78
CA LYS A 219 3.87 26.05 9.96
C LYS A 219 5.37 26.07 10.23
N PHE A 220 6.19 26.44 9.25
CA PHE A 220 7.65 26.45 9.34
C PHE A 220 8.20 27.78 8.82
N PRO A 221 7.97 28.91 9.53
CA PRO A 221 8.32 30.26 9.05
C PRO A 221 9.82 30.49 8.84
N ASP A 222 10.67 29.66 9.46
CA ASP A 222 12.12 29.70 9.28
C ASP A 222 12.60 28.94 8.03
N ALA A 223 11.69 28.29 7.29
CA ALA A 223 12.03 27.55 6.07
C ALA A 223 12.41 28.50 4.94
N LEU A 224 13.61 28.30 4.37
CA LEU A 224 13.99 28.91 3.10
C LEU A 224 13.32 28.12 1.98
N ILE A 225 12.31 28.70 1.33
CA ILE A 225 11.63 28.07 0.18
C ILE A 225 12.35 28.44 -1.11
N TYR A 226 12.81 27.45 -1.88
CA TYR A 226 13.46 27.72 -3.16
C TYR A 226 12.42 28.12 -4.22
N PRO A 227 12.78 29.03 -5.16
CA PRO A 227 11.89 29.46 -6.24
C PRO A 227 11.33 28.30 -7.07
N GLU A 228 10.22 28.52 -7.78
CA GLU A 228 9.51 27.49 -8.55
C GLU A 228 10.37 26.83 -9.65
N GLN A 229 11.41 27.51 -10.11
CA GLN A 229 12.35 26.99 -11.10
C GLN A 229 13.20 25.83 -10.55
N PHE A 230 13.37 25.72 -9.23
CA PHE A 230 13.95 24.55 -8.58
C PHE A 230 12.86 23.49 -8.40
N LYS A 231 12.46 22.88 -9.51
CA LYS A 231 11.47 21.80 -9.51
C LYS A 231 11.88 20.64 -10.40
N LEU A 232 11.41 19.45 -10.05
CA LEU A 232 11.57 18.24 -10.86
C LEU A 232 10.19 17.58 -11.04
N PRO A 233 9.85 17.08 -12.23
CA PRO A 233 8.63 16.30 -12.40
C PRO A 233 8.68 15.01 -11.57
N LEU A 234 7.53 14.61 -11.06
CA LEU A 234 7.32 13.38 -10.31
C LEU A 234 6.23 12.55 -10.98
N GLN A 235 6.27 11.25 -10.75
CA GLN A 235 5.10 10.39 -10.94
C GLN A 235 4.70 9.84 -9.58
N ALA A 236 3.47 10.13 -9.17
CA ALA A 236 2.94 9.65 -7.92
C ALA A 236 2.30 8.27 -8.07
N GLN A 237 2.50 7.45 -7.05
CA GLN A 237 1.84 6.16 -6.87
C GLN A 237 0.44 6.35 -6.28
N GLN A 238 -0.29 5.27 -6.00
CA GLN A 238 -1.67 5.33 -5.48
C GLN A 238 -1.85 6.22 -4.24
N SER A 239 -0.81 6.34 -3.41
CA SER A 239 -0.84 7.14 -2.18
C SER A 239 -0.74 8.65 -2.41
N ILE A 240 -0.51 9.11 -3.65
CA ILE A 240 -0.21 10.50 -4.10
C ILE A 240 1.12 11.05 -3.56
N ARG A 241 1.56 10.58 -2.39
CA ARG A 241 2.75 11.08 -1.70
C ARG A 241 3.99 10.21 -1.86
N SER A 242 3.82 8.97 -2.30
CA SER A 242 4.93 8.11 -2.69
C SER A 242 5.18 8.38 -4.16
N VAL A 243 6.38 8.84 -4.49
CA VAL A 243 6.70 9.40 -5.80
C VAL A 243 8.01 8.82 -6.31
N ILE A 244 8.07 8.64 -7.63
CA ILE A 244 9.27 8.28 -8.37
C ILE A 244 9.63 9.44 -9.30
N LEU A 245 10.92 9.54 -9.66
CA LEU A 245 11.36 10.52 -10.65
C LEU A 245 11.46 9.86 -12.03
N PRO A 246 10.83 10.44 -13.08
CA PRO A 246 11.02 9.99 -14.44
C PRO A 246 12.49 10.05 -14.86
N SER A 247 12.90 9.16 -15.76
CA SER A 247 14.24 9.18 -16.35
C SER A 247 14.49 10.50 -17.08
N PHE A 248 15.46 11.30 -16.63
CA PHE A 248 15.91 12.49 -17.36
C PHE A 248 17.01 12.10 -18.36
N SER A 249 16.83 12.46 -19.63
CA SER A 249 17.94 12.46 -20.57
C SER A 249 18.84 13.66 -20.25
N SER A 250 20.01 13.42 -19.64
CA SER A 250 21.04 14.44 -19.57
C SER A 250 21.53 14.73 -20.99
N SER A 251 21.31 15.95 -21.48
CA SER A 251 21.66 16.36 -22.85
C SER A 251 23.17 16.54 -23.07
N SER A 252 24.01 15.80 -22.36
CA SER A 252 25.47 15.93 -22.42
C SER A 252 26.20 14.60 -22.20
N SER A 253 25.88 13.58 -22.98
CA SER A 253 26.83 12.61 -23.55
C SER A 253 26.09 11.54 -24.34
N SER A 254 26.58 11.22 -25.53
CA SER A 254 25.99 10.28 -26.48
C SER A 254 26.23 8.81 -26.09
N SER A 255 25.72 8.41 -24.92
CA SER A 255 25.74 7.00 -24.49
C SER A 255 24.64 6.75 -23.45
N SER A 256 23.45 6.37 -23.94
CA SER A 256 22.26 5.95 -23.18
C SER A 256 21.70 6.97 -22.17
N PRO A 257 20.37 7.01 -21.92
CA PRO A 257 19.83 7.82 -20.82
C PRO A 257 20.40 7.29 -19.50
N SER A 258 21.41 7.96 -18.95
CA SER A 258 21.83 7.75 -17.57
C SER A 258 20.81 8.44 -16.67
N GLN A 259 19.82 7.67 -16.26
CA GLN A 259 18.90 8.04 -15.19
C GLN A 259 19.69 8.29 -13.90
N LEU A 260 19.09 9.03 -12.97
CA LEU A 260 19.54 9.12 -11.59
C LEU A 260 19.43 7.73 -10.95
N SER A 261 20.39 6.84 -11.26
CA SER A 261 20.61 5.61 -10.52
C SER A 261 21.30 6.03 -9.24
N PHE A 262 20.54 6.11 -8.16
CA PHE A 262 21.10 6.35 -6.83
C PHE A 262 21.87 5.10 -6.41
N SER A 263 23.15 5.05 -6.76
CA SER A 263 24.03 4.01 -6.26
C SER A 263 24.15 4.16 -4.75
N SER A 264 23.78 3.12 -4.00
CA SER A 264 24.07 3.05 -2.57
C SER A 264 25.57 3.30 -2.36
N PRO A 265 25.99 4.16 -1.41
CA PRO A 265 27.41 4.45 -1.15
C PRO A 265 28.21 3.22 -0.66
N SER A 266 27.54 2.13 -0.29
CA SER A 266 28.21 0.88 0.06
C SER A 266 28.69 0.15 -1.20
N GLY A 267 30.01 0.03 -1.39
CA GLY A 267 30.69 -0.60 -2.52
C GLY A 267 30.42 -2.10 -2.76
N SER A 268 29.17 -2.54 -2.72
CA SER A 268 28.72 -3.81 -3.28
C SER A 268 28.64 -3.67 -4.80
N SER A 269 29.38 -4.53 -5.50
CA SER A 269 29.45 -4.65 -6.97
C SER A 269 28.16 -5.18 -7.62
N GLY A 270 26.99 -4.78 -7.11
CA GLY A 270 25.67 -5.14 -7.65
C GLY A 270 25.01 -3.97 -8.40
N PRO A 271 23.95 -4.24 -9.18
CA PRO A 271 23.16 -3.18 -9.80
C PRO A 271 22.58 -2.23 -8.75
N SER A 272 22.68 -0.93 -8.99
CA SER A 272 22.09 0.12 -8.14
C SER A 272 20.57 0.04 -8.17
N VAL A 273 19.93 -0.16 -7.02
CA VAL A 273 18.46 -0.13 -6.90
C VAL A 273 17.98 1.32 -7.01
N PRO A 274 17.02 1.66 -7.89
CA PRO A 274 16.45 3.00 -7.96
C PRO A 274 15.78 3.43 -6.65
N LEU A 275 15.51 4.72 -6.48
CA LEU A 275 14.89 5.26 -5.27
C LEU A 275 13.58 5.95 -5.56
N ALA A 276 12.68 5.86 -4.59
CA ALA A 276 11.44 6.60 -4.46
C ALA A 276 11.51 7.52 -3.24
N LEU A 277 10.68 8.54 -3.23
CA LEU A 277 10.45 9.40 -2.07
C LEU A 277 9.05 9.18 -1.53
N LYS A 278 8.91 9.11 -0.22
CA LYS A 278 7.62 9.26 0.46
C LYS A 278 7.62 10.64 1.12
N LEU A 279 6.71 11.50 0.70
CA LEU A 279 6.66 12.91 1.08
C LEU A 279 5.47 13.20 2.00
N SER A 280 5.54 14.30 2.75
CA SER A 280 4.37 14.78 3.50
C SER A 280 3.46 15.59 2.60
N VAL A 281 2.17 15.26 2.58
CA VAL A 281 1.13 16.00 1.86
C VAL A 281 -0.09 16.16 2.76
N GLY A 282 -0.55 17.40 2.96
CA GLY A 282 -1.72 17.73 3.76
C GLY A 282 -3.06 17.32 3.14
N ILE A 283 -3.15 16.19 2.46
CA ILE A 283 -4.38 15.68 1.83
C ILE A 283 -4.93 14.51 2.64
N LYS A 284 -6.23 14.48 2.90
CA LYS A 284 -6.93 13.34 3.49
C LYS A 284 -7.44 12.44 2.37
N LEU A 285 -6.99 11.19 2.36
CA LEU A 285 -7.45 10.13 1.46
C LEU A 285 -7.92 8.96 2.31
N THR A 286 -9.13 8.45 2.05
CA THR A 286 -9.65 7.25 2.72
C THR A 286 -9.49 7.33 4.25
N SER A 287 -10.05 8.39 4.83
CA SER A 287 -10.05 8.75 6.25
C SER A 287 -8.70 9.09 6.89
N ALA A 288 -7.59 9.01 6.15
CA ALA A 288 -6.26 9.23 6.70
C ALA A 288 -5.51 10.37 5.99
N ILE A 289 -4.88 11.23 6.80
CA ILE A 289 -4.06 12.34 6.32
C ILE A 289 -2.72 11.79 5.81
N ARG A 290 -2.32 12.22 4.61
CA ARG A 290 -1.12 11.76 3.91
C ARG A 290 0.16 12.50 4.33
N THR A 291 0.28 12.82 5.62
CA THR A 291 1.49 13.30 6.31
C THR A 291 2.34 12.15 6.89
N ILE A 292 3.61 12.39 7.21
CA ILE A 292 4.51 11.36 7.77
C ILE A 292 4.78 11.66 9.24
N SER A 293 4.38 10.77 10.15
CA SER A 293 4.61 10.99 11.58
C SER A 293 6.10 10.95 11.92
N PRO A 294 6.56 11.68 12.95
CA PRO A 294 7.93 11.58 13.45
C PRO A 294 8.33 10.14 13.80
N ALA A 295 7.39 9.38 14.38
CA ALA A 295 7.57 7.98 14.74
C ALA A 295 7.89 7.11 13.52
N SER A 296 7.07 7.20 12.46
CA SER A 296 7.32 6.47 11.21
C SER A 296 8.64 6.86 10.54
N ALA A 297 8.95 8.16 10.48
CA ALA A 297 10.21 8.64 9.93
C ALA A 297 11.41 8.12 10.73
N PHE A 298 11.31 8.04 12.05
CA PHE A 298 12.36 7.50 12.92
C PHE A 298 12.59 6.00 12.71
N LEU A 299 11.51 5.23 12.71
CA LEU A 299 11.57 3.78 12.79
C LEU A 299 11.88 3.12 11.44
N GLY A 300 11.26 3.59 10.35
CA GLY A 300 11.29 2.86 9.08
C GLY A 300 12.70 2.57 8.53
N PRO A 301 13.62 3.56 8.52
CA PRO A 301 15.00 3.31 8.16
C PRO A 301 15.73 2.34 9.08
N ARG A 302 15.46 2.42 10.40
CA ARG A 302 16.07 1.53 11.39
C ARG A 302 15.58 0.11 11.23
N PHE A 303 14.28 -0.07 11.03
CA PHE A 303 13.68 -1.37 10.74
C PHE A 303 14.33 -2.02 9.51
N SER A 304 14.53 -1.24 8.44
CA SER A 304 15.24 -1.70 7.24
C SER A 304 16.69 -2.10 7.49
N LYS A 305 17.42 -1.34 8.30
CA LYS A 305 18.85 -1.57 8.55
C LYS A 305 19.10 -2.71 9.54
N HIS A 306 18.23 -2.87 10.52
CA HIS A 306 18.49 -3.71 11.68
C HIS A 306 17.63 -4.97 11.72
N VAL A 307 16.36 -4.93 11.27
CA VAL A 307 15.45 -6.09 11.32
C VAL A 307 15.51 -6.89 10.02
N ILE A 308 15.24 -6.23 8.89
CA ILE A 308 15.08 -6.91 7.59
C ILE A 308 16.23 -7.87 7.28
N PRO A 309 17.52 -7.52 7.43
CA PRO A 309 18.61 -8.43 7.10
C PRO A 309 18.69 -9.67 8.00
N ARG A 310 18.11 -9.64 9.20
CA ARG A 310 18.14 -10.74 10.17
C ARG A 310 16.96 -11.68 10.03
N ILE A 311 15.83 -11.18 9.54
CA ILE A 311 14.64 -11.99 9.25
C ILE A 311 14.59 -12.45 7.78
N THR A 312 15.61 -12.10 6.98
CA THR A 312 15.78 -12.56 5.59
C THR A 312 16.82 -13.67 5.56
N ALA A 313 16.53 -14.74 4.80
CA ALA A 313 17.49 -15.82 4.61
C ALA A 313 18.78 -15.26 4.01
N GLY A 314 19.91 -15.56 4.67
CA GLY A 314 21.21 -15.08 4.23
C GLY A 314 21.51 -15.58 2.82
N ASN A 315 21.71 -14.65 1.88
CA ASN A 315 22.28 -14.92 0.58
C ASN A 315 23.78 -15.21 0.79
N THR A 316 24.12 -16.39 1.31
CA THR A 316 25.51 -16.83 1.37
C THR A 316 26.00 -16.89 -0.07
N LYS A 317 26.96 -16.02 -0.38
CA LYS A 317 27.67 -15.99 -1.67
C LYS A 317 28.27 -17.38 -1.95
N GLY A 318 27.50 -18.23 -2.62
CA GLY A 318 27.95 -19.43 -3.30
C GLY A 318 27.93 -19.13 -4.79
N THR A 319 29.09 -18.85 -5.35
CA THR A 319 29.34 -18.76 -6.79
C THR A 319 28.77 -20.01 -7.48
N VAL A 320 27.59 -19.92 -8.08
CA VAL A 320 27.17 -20.93 -9.07
C VAL A 320 27.83 -20.54 -10.38
N THR A 321 29.08 -20.96 -10.53
CA THR A 321 29.69 -21.08 -11.85
C THR A 321 28.83 -22.04 -12.66
N GLY A 322 28.28 -21.54 -13.77
CA GLY A 322 27.52 -22.36 -14.69
C GLY A 322 28.32 -23.57 -15.18
N ASN A 323 27.60 -24.68 -15.41
CA ASN A 323 27.86 -25.55 -16.54
C ASN A 323 26.71 -26.55 -16.73
N GLY A 324 26.16 -26.56 -17.94
CA GLY A 324 25.81 -27.80 -18.63
C GLY A 324 24.39 -28.32 -18.49
N LEU A 325 23.51 -27.85 -19.38
CA LEU A 325 22.45 -28.69 -19.94
C LEU A 325 23.08 -29.98 -20.50
N GLY A 326 22.64 -31.12 -19.97
CA GLY A 326 23.00 -32.45 -20.46
C GLY A 326 21.79 -33.38 -20.39
N ASN A 327 21.17 -33.61 -21.54
CA ASN A 327 20.14 -34.64 -21.77
C ASN A 327 20.60 -36.02 -21.29
N GLY A 328 19.74 -36.73 -20.56
CA GLY A 328 19.92 -38.14 -20.24
C GLY A 328 18.67 -38.76 -19.62
N ASN A 329 17.94 -39.55 -20.43
CA ASN A 329 16.93 -40.50 -19.96
C ASN A 329 17.53 -41.43 -18.90
N ALA A 330 16.87 -41.57 -17.75
CA ALA A 330 16.99 -42.75 -16.90
C ALA A 330 15.75 -42.93 -16.02
N THR A 331 15.03 -44.02 -16.31
CA THR A 331 14.07 -44.69 -15.43
C THR A 331 14.75 -45.09 -14.12
N GLY A 332 14.17 -44.69 -12.98
CA GLY A 332 14.63 -45.11 -11.67
C GLY A 332 13.65 -44.69 -10.58
N GLU A 333 12.81 -45.62 -10.14
CA GLU A 333 12.09 -45.54 -8.87
C GLU A 333 13.12 -45.39 -7.75
N GLY A 334 13.03 -44.25 -7.04
CA GLY A 334 13.86 -43.94 -5.89
C GLY A 334 13.02 -43.17 -4.88
N THR A 335 12.45 -43.90 -3.92
CA THR A 335 11.85 -43.37 -2.70
C THR A 335 12.92 -42.63 -1.90
N GLY A 336 13.00 -41.32 -2.07
CA GLY A 336 13.86 -40.43 -1.30
C GLY A 336 13.01 -39.45 -0.51
N ASN A 337 12.94 -39.64 0.80
CA ASN A 337 12.38 -38.67 1.75
C ASN A 337 13.06 -37.30 1.54
N LYS A 338 12.33 -36.36 0.95
CA LYS A 338 12.66 -34.93 1.02
C LYS A 338 12.11 -34.41 2.35
N GLN A 339 12.85 -34.55 3.44
CA GLN A 339 12.57 -33.77 4.65
C GLN A 339 12.73 -32.29 4.28
N GLY A 340 11.60 -31.57 4.22
CA GLY A 340 11.55 -30.14 3.95
C GLY A 340 12.31 -29.39 5.05
N LYS A 341 13.35 -28.66 4.66
CA LYS A 341 14.07 -27.79 5.59
C LYS A 341 13.20 -26.56 5.82
N LEU A 342 12.56 -26.48 6.99
CA LEU A 342 11.67 -25.38 7.38
C LEU A 342 12.38 -24.03 7.18
N ILE A 343 11.85 -23.20 6.27
CA ILE A 343 12.45 -21.90 5.96
C ILE A 343 11.95 -20.89 7.00
N LYS A 344 12.70 -20.73 8.09
CA LYS A 344 12.34 -19.82 9.19
C LYS A 344 12.54 -18.32 8.87
N ALA A 345 12.80 -17.96 7.62
CA ALA A 345 13.20 -16.62 7.23
C ALA A 345 12.56 -16.24 5.89
N ILE A 346 12.54 -14.94 5.57
CA ILE A 346 12.08 -14.45 4.28
C ILE A 346 12.98 -15.02 3.19
N ASP A 347 12.37 -15.73 2.23
CA ASP A 347 13.05 -16.18 1.02
C ASP A 347 13.16 -15.00 0.03
N PRO A 348 14.37 -14.46 -0.23
CA PRO A 348 14.53 -13.30 -1.10
C PRO A 348 14.21 -13.59 -2.57
N SER A 349 14.09 -14.86 -2.97
CA SER A 349 13.61 -15.21 -4.31
C SER A 349 12.10 -14.97 -4.45
N ILE A 350 11.35 -15.10 -3.36
CA ILE A 350 9.89 -14.95 -3.31
C ILE A 350 9.51 -13.53 -2.86
N LEU A 351 10.07 -13.02 -1.75
CA LEU A 351 9.69 -11.73 -1.19
C LEU A 351 10.88 -10.77 -1.15
N THR A 352 10.73 -9.64 -1.84
CA THR A 352 11.64 -8.50 -1.72
C THR A 352 10.99 -7.41 -0.86
N VAL A 353 11.71 -6.93 0.17
CA VAL A 353 11.27 -5.79 0.98
C VAL A 353 11.89 -4.52 0.41
N ALA A 354 11.06 -3.56 -0.01
CA ALA A 354 11.53 -2.26 -0.46
C ALA A 354 11.92 -1.40 0.75
N LYS A 355 13.23 -1.37 1.05
CA LYS A 355 13.75 -0.76 2.27
C LYS A 355 13.61 0.76 2.27
N GLU A 356 13.25 1.30 3.42
CA GLU A 356 13.40 2.72 3.71
C GLU A 356 14.85 2.94 4.15
N LEU A 357 15.60 3.79 3.45
CA LEU A 357 17.05 3.91 3.61
C LEU A 357 17.44 5.05 4.54
N ALA A 358 16.69 6.15 4.49
CA ALA A 358 16.94 7.35 5.27
C ALA A 358 15.68 8.19 5.38
N SER A 359 15.66 9.10 6.35
CA SER A 359 14.53 10.00 6.55
C SER A 359 14.95 11.33 7.13
N VAL A 360 14.05 12.31 7.01
CA VAL A 360 14.10 13.58 7.74
C VAL A 360 12.70 13.92 8.22
N VAL A 361 12.60 14.46 9.43
CA VAL A 361 11.36 15.02 9.99
C VAL A 361 11.68 16.22 10.85
N SER A 362 10.79 17.21 10.88
CA SER A 362 10.90 18.34 11.80
C SER A 362 10.89 17.91 13.27
N THR A 363 11.68 18.56 14.11
CA THR A 363 11.64 18.42 15.57
C THR A 363 10.66 19.39 16.23
N HIS A 364 9.69 19.92 15.48
CA HIS A 364 8.63 20.76 16.01
C HIS A 364 8.00 20.10 17.25
N PRO A 365 7.80 20.83 18.36
CA PRO A 365 7.36 20.25 19.63
C PRO A 365 5.95 19.62 19.55
N ASP A 366 5.11 20.16 18.67
CA ASP A 366 3.82 19.55 18.32
C ASP A 366 4.01 18.51 17.18
N PRO A 367 3.79 17.21 17.44
CA PRO A 367 3.92 16.15 16.44
C PRO A 367 2.90 16.26 15.30
N ASP A 368 1.74 16.89 15.53
CA ASP A 368 0.72 17.13 14.51
C ASP A 368 1.13 18.22 13.52
N ILE A 369 2.04 19.12 13.93
CA ILE A 369 2.70 20.05 13.03
C ILE A 369 3.92 19.39 12.39
N ALA A 370 4.75 18.68 13.17
CA ALA A 370 5.98 18.07 12.69
C ALA A 370 5.76 17.16 11.46
N LYS A 371 4.64 16.43 11.43
CA LYS A 371 4.26 15.53 10.33
C LYS A 371 4.03 16.20 8.98
N PHE A 372 3.91 17.53 8.93
CA PHE A 372 3.81 18.30 7.68
C PHE A 372 5.17 18.59 7.04
N CYS A 373 6.29 18.37 7.74
CA CYS A 373 7.64 18.53 7.18
C CYS A 373 8.46 17.27 7.44
N ALA A 374 8.26 16.28 6.59
CA ALA A 374 9.01 15.03 6.61
C ALA A 374 9.11 14.41 5.21
N ALA A 375 10.20 13.68 5.00
CA ALA A 375 10.45 12.89 3.80
C ALA A 375 11.21 11.60 4.16
N ILE A 376 10.92 10.52 3.43
CA ILE A 376 11.60 9.23 3.54
C ILE A 376 12.11 8.83 2.15
N VAL A 377 13.35 8.35 2.10
CA VAL A 377 13.96 7.77 0.90
C VAL A 377 13.80 6.25 0.96
N ARG A 378 13.27 5.62 -0.09
CA ARG A 378 12.98 4.18 -0.15
C ARG A 378 13.54 3.57 -1.44
N GLU A 379 13.94 2.30 -1.41
CA GLU A 379 14.19 1.50 -2.61
C GLU A 379 12.93 1.43 -3.51
N ALA A 380 13.11 1.58 -4.83
CA ALA A 380 12.07 1.54 -5.84
C ALA A 380 12.34 0.39 -6.84
N HIS A 381 11.93 -0.82 -6.45
CA HIS A 381 12.02 -2.02 -7.29
C HIS A 381 11.01 -2.01 -8.46
N ASP A 382 10.08 -1.06 -8.45
CA ASP A 382 9.04 -0.79 -9.44
C ASP A 382 9.48 0.21 -10.53
N VAL A 383 10.76 0.57 -10.55
CA VAL A 383 11.34 1.50 -11.53
C VAL A 383 12.56 0.82 -12.17
N ASP A 384 12.55 0.64 -13.49
CA ASP A 384 13.64 0.10 -14.34
C ASP A 384 14.24 -1.27 -13.99
N TYR A 385 14.01 -1.79 -12.79
CA TYR A 385 14.33 -3.14 -12.39
C TYR A 385 13.67 -4.13 -13.35
N GLU A 386 12.41 -3.88 -13.68
CA GLU A 386 11.58 -4.64 -14.63
C GLU A 386 12.27 -4.91 -15.97
N ALA A 387 12.85 -3.87 -16.58
CA ALA A 387 13.52 -3.98 -17.87
C ALA A 387 14.85 -4.73 -17.79
N ASN A 388 15.53 -4.67 -16.62
CA ASN A 388 16.84 -5.26 -16.43
C ASN A 388 16.80 -6.73 -16.00
N VAL A 389 15.69 -7.18 -15.39
CA VAL A 389 15.53 -8.57 -14.92
C VAL A 389 14.50 -9.39 -15.70
N GLY A 390 13.74 -8.78 -16.61
CA GLY A 390 12.71 -9.49 -17.39
C GLY A 390 11.43 -9.74 -16.60
N GLU A 391 11.17 -8.93 -15.57
CA GLU A 391 9.99 -9.03 -14.70
C GLU A 391 9.07 -7.82 -14.89
N ARG A 392 7.79 -7.98 -14.56
CA ARG A 392 6.81 -6.90 -14.46
C ARG A 392 6.21 -6.93 -13.06
N LEU A 393 6.35 -5.82 -12.36
CA LEU A 393 5.74 -5.62 -11.05
C LEU A 393 4.37 -4.99 -11.25
N ILE A 394 3.35 -5.55 -10.62
CA ILE A 394 1.98 -5.04 -10.67
C ILE A 394 1.48 -4.91 -9.25
N VAL A 395 1.12 -3.70 -8.83
CA VAL A 395 0.46 -3.49 -7.54
C VAL A 395 -0.82 -4.32 -7.46
N CYS A 396 -0.96 -5.12 -6.40
CA CYS A 396 -2.00 -6.15 -6.32
C CYS A 396 -3.41 -5.54 -6.39
N THR A 397 -3.59 -4.31 -5.91
CA THR A 397 -4.85 -3.55 -6.06
C THR A 397 -5.27 -3.44 -7.52
N ALA A 398 -4.34 -3.23 -8.45
CA ALA A 398 -4.66 -3.08 -9.85
C ALA A 398 -5.08 -4.40 -10.52
N LEU A 399 -4.72 -5.56 -9.97
CA LEU A 399 -5.09 -6.87 -10.53
C LEU A 399 -6.60 -7.12 -10.46
N VAL A 400 -7.24 -6.66 -9.38
CA VAL A 400 -8.68 -6.84 -9.14
C VAL A 400 -9.54 -5.73 -9.73
N GLU A 401 -8.90 -4.76 -10.41
CA GLU A 401 -9.54 -3.52 -10.83
C GLU A 401 -10.36 -3.66 -12.12
N THR A 402 -11.54 -3.02 -12.14
CA THR A 402 -12.48 -3.00 -13.28
C THR A 402 -12.69 -1.56 -13.80
N GLY A 403 -13.72 -1.29 -14.60
CA GLY A 403 -14.15 0.09 -14.89
C GLY A 403 -13.32 0.91 -15.89
N HIS A 404 -12.26 0.35 -16.49
CA HIS A 404 -11.35 1.10 -17.38
C HIS A 404 -11.93 1.48 -18.77
N SER A 405 -13.18 1.14 -19.07
CA SER A 405 -13.82 1.44 -20.35
C SER A 405 -15.33 1.61 -20.17
N PRO A 406 -15.90 2.77 -20.58
CA PRO A 406 -17.34 3.00 -20.52
C PRO A 406 -18.11 2.27 -21.63
N SER A 407 -17.42 1.67 -22.62
CA SER A 407 -18.03 1.14 -23.85
C SER A 407 -17.73 -0.33 -24.15
N SER A 408 -16.93 -1.03 -23.34
CA SER A 408 -16.68 -2.47 -23.54
C SER A 408 -17.62 -3.29 -22.67
N SER A 409 -18.30 -4.26 -23.28
CA SER A 409 -19.13 -5.26 -22.60
C SER A 409 -18.36 -6.18 -21.65
N SER A 410 -17.03 -6.08 -21.63
CA SER A 410 -16.15 -6.74 -20.67
C SER A 410 -15.86 -5.76 -19.54
N SER A 411 -16.58 -5.93 -18.43
CA SER A 411 -16.25 -5.37 -17.11
C SER A 411 -15.16 -6.21 -16.43
N ASP A 412 -14.34 -6.92 -17.23
CA ASP A 412 -13.45 -7.95 -16.70
C ASP A 412 -12.37 -7.29 -15.85
N PRO A 413 -12.11 -7.84 -14.65
CA PRO A 413 -10.99 -7.43 -13.82
C PRO A 413 -9.66 -7.49 -14.58
N ALA A 414 -8.74 -6.58 -14.24
CA ALA A 414 -7.49 -6.44 -14.97
C ALA A 414 -6.69 -7.74 -15.11
N LEU A 415 -6.70 -8.57 -14.07
CA LEU A 415 -6.11 -9.91 -14.07
C LEU A 415 -6.63 -10.78 -15.21
N LEU A 416 -7.95 -10.83 -15.42
CA LEU A 416 -8.57 -11.66 -16.46
C LEU A 416 -8.38 -11.09 -17.86
N ARG A 417 -8.07 -9.79 -17.98
CA ARG A 417 -7.68 -9.17 -19.26
C ARG A 417 -6.26 -9.55 -19.67
N ILE A 418 -5.37 -9.82 -18.71
CA ILE A 418 -3.94 -10.06 -18.99
C ILE A 418 -3.52 -11.53 -18.89
N LEU A 419 -4.20 -12.34 -18.06
CA LEU A 419 -3.94 -13.77 -17.94
C LEU A 419 -5.13 -14.57 -18.49
N PRO A 420 -4.92 -15.47 -19.46
CA PRO A 420 -5.99 -16.29 -20.02
C PRO A 420 -6.38 -17.39 -19.02
N LEU A 421 -7.39 -17.13 -18.20
CA LEU A 421 -7.95 -18.08 -17.23
C LEU A 421 -9.38 -18.51 -17.61
N PRO A 422 -9.59 -19.20 -18.77
CA PRO A 422 -10.92 -19.41 -19.35
C PRO A 422 -11.80 -20.42 -18.60
N THR A 423 -11.22 -21.23 -17.70
CA THR A 423 -11.94 -22.30 -17.00
C THR A 423 -11.81 -22.14 -15.49
N LYS A 424 -12.77 -22.71 -14.74
CA LYS A 424 -12.68 -22.81 -13.29
C LYS A 424 -11.37 -23.46 -12.84
N GLN A 425 -10.94 -24.52 -13.51
CA GLN A 425 -9.69 -25.23 -13.19
C GLN A 425 -8.46 -24.34 -13.35
N THR A 426 -8.37 -23.57 -14.45
CA THR A 426 -7.25 -22.64 -14.65
C THR A 426 -7.24 -21.52 -13.61
N LYS A 427 -8.42 -21.02 -13.21
CA LYS A 427 -8.54 -20.03 -12.14
C LYS A 427 -8.11 -20.60 -10.79
N LEU A 428 -8.50 -21.83 -10.47
CA LEU A 428 -8.11 -22.52 -9.23
C LEU A 428 -6.60 -22.76 -9.19
N THR A 429 -6.01 -23.28 -10.28
CA THR A 429 -4.55 -23.48 -10.37
C THR A 429 -3.79 -22.18 -10.16
N PHE A 430 -4.25 -21.08 -10.77
CA PHE A 430 -3.65 -19.76 -10.52
C PHE A 430 -3.79 -19.32 -9.07
N LEU A 431 -4.99 -19.45 -8.47
CA LEU A 431 -5.24 -19.07 -7.08
C LEU A 431 -4.35 -19.87 -6.12
N THR A 432 -4.20 -21.18 -6.31
CA THR A 432 -3.30 -22.02 -5.50
C THR A 432 -1.86 -21.52 -5.64
N SER A 433 -1.34 -21.36 -6.86
CA SER A 433 0.03 -20.85 -7.05
C SER A 433 0.23 -19.45 -6.42
N TYR A 434 -0.76 -18.57 -6.52
CA TYR A 434 -0.75 -17.26 -5.89
C TYR A 434 -0.69 -17.36 -4.37
N THR A 435 -1.57 -18.18 -3.79
CA THR A 435 -1.71 -18.35 -2.34
C THR A 435 -0.48 -19.00 -1.74
N THR A 436 0.02 -20.09 -2.35
CA THR A 436 1.27 -20.74 -1.95
C THR A 436 2.43 -19.74 -1.87
N LEU A 437 2.62 -18.90 -2.90
CA LEU A 437 3.70 -17.89 -2.90
C LEU A 437 3.43 -16.78 -1.87
N LEU A 438 2.17 -16.37 -1.71
CA LEU A 438 1.78 -15.32 -0.79
C LEU A 438 2.04 -15.75 0.67
N PHE A 439 1.68 -16.98 1.03
CA PHE A 439 1.91 -17.53 2.36
C PHE A 439 3.39 -17.75 2.64
N ARG A 440 4.13 -18.31 1.69
CA ARG A 440 5.59 -18.43 1.78
C ARG A 440 6.29 -17.07 1.94
N ALA A 441 5.72 -16.00 1.41
CA ALA A 441 6.24 -14.65 1.58
C ALA A 441 5.97 -14.09 2.98
N PHE A 442 4.75 -14.21 3.49
CA PHE A 442 4.27 -13.40 4.61
C PHE A 442 4.03 -14.15 5.93
N LEU A 443 3.81 -15.47 5.92
CA LEU A 443 3.65 -16.24 7.16
C LEU A 443 4.96 -16.42 7.94
N PRO A 444 6.11 -16.77 7.32
CA PRO A 444 7.36 -16.98 8.07
C PRO A 444 7.79 -15.82 8.98
N PRO A 445 7.78 -14.54 8.55
CA PRO A 445 8.14 -13.43 9.44
C PRO A 445 7.15 -13.24 10.60
N ALA A 446 5.87 -13.53 10.40
CA ALA A 446 4.88 -13.42 11.46
C ALA A 446 5.04 -14.53 12.50
N ILE A 447 5.14 -15.78 12.05
CA ILE A 447 5.21 -16.98 12.90
C ILE A 447 6.54 -17.04 13.66
N HIS A 448 7.67 -16.83 12.97
CA HIS A 448 8.99 -17.08 13.56
C HIS A 448 9.63 -15.85 14.19
N HIS A 449 9.23 -14.65 13.76
CA HIS A 449 9.84 -13.39 14.22
C HIS A 449 8.84 -12.44 14.88
N GLY A 450 7.55 -12.77 14.92
CA GLY A 450 6.53 -11.88 15.47
C GLY A 450 6.38 -10.60 14.66
N VAL A 451 6.66 -10.62 13.35
CA VAL A 451 6.61 -9.46 12.44
C VAL A 451 5.56 -9.70 11.37
N ALA A 452 4.43 -8.99 11.48
CA ALA A 452 3.43 -8.94 10.42
C ALA A 452 3.64 -7.70 9.54
N PHE A 453 3.95 -7.94 8.27
CA PHE A 453 3.86 -6.90 7.25
C PHE A 453 2.40 -6.55 6.97
N GLU A 454 2.13 -5.30 6.63
CA GLU A 454 0.81 -4.86 6.16
C GLU A 454 0.65 -5.26 4.69
N ALA A 455 0.42 -6.55 4.43
CA ALA A 455 0.32 -7.16 3.09
C ALA A 455 -0.99 -6.81 2.35
N HIS A 456 -1.50 -5.61 2.59
CA HIS A 456 -2.62 -5.00 1.90
C HIS A 456 -2.28 -4.84 0.40
N PRO A 457 -3.24 -5.01 -0.54
CA PRO A 457 -2.95 -4.98 -1.98
C PRO A 457 -2.29 -3.69 -2.50
N GLN A 458 -2.42 -2.57 -1.79
CA GLN A 458 -1.79 -1.29 -2.13
C GLN A 458 -0.28 -1.23 -1.80
N ASN A 459 0.14 -2.07 -0.84
CA ASN A 459 1.50 -2.17 -0.33
C ASN A 459 2.26 -3.34 -0.96
N CYS A 460 1.56 -4.26 -1.64
CA CYS A 460 2.12 -5.46 -2.22
C CYS A 460 2.12 -5.38 -3.76
N LEU A 461 3.25 -5.67 -4.39
CA LEU A 461 3.37 -5.78 -5.85
C LEU A 461 3.67 -7.22 -6.22
N ALA A 462 2.84 -7.82 -7.06
CA ALA A 462 3.09 -9.13 -7.64
C ALA A 462 4.16 -9.03 -8.73
N ARG A 463 5.16 -9.91 -8.68
CA ARG A 463 6.25 -10.01 -9.65
C ARG A 463 5.90 -11.08 -10.68
N PHE A 464 5.76 -10.69 -11.93
CA PHE A 464 5.48 -11.60 -13.04
C PHE A 464 6.69 -11.69 -13.97
N ASP A 465 7.01 -12.90 -14.45
CA ASP A 465 7.93 -13.06 -15.57
C ASP A 465 7.29 -12.50 -16.84
N VAL A 466 7.99 -11.63 -17.57
CA VAL A 466 7.47 -10.97 -18.77
C VAL A 466 7.29 -11.95 -19.94
N ALA A 467 8.11 -13.00 -20.02
CA ALA A 467 8.10 -13.94 -21.13
C ALA A 467 7.05 -15.05 -20.94
N THR A 468 6.87 -15.55 -19.71
CA THR A 468 5.96 -16.66 -19.40
C THR A 468 4.63 -16.20 -18.80
N GLY A 469 4.58 -15.01 -18.18
CA GLY A 469 3.44 -14.55 -17.38
C GLY A 469 3.31 -15.24 -16.03
N GLU A 470 4.31 -16.02 -15.62
CA GLU A 470 4.32 -16.74 -14.34
C GLU A 470 4.50 -15.78 -13.17
N LEU A 471 3.78 -16.02 -12.07
CA LEU A 471 3.98 -15.31 -10.82
C LEU A 471 5.23 -15.84 -10.12
N LEU A 472 6.20 -14.96 -9.86
CA LEU A 472 7.48 -15.28 -9.25
C LEU A 472 7.53 -15.00 -7.74
N GLY A 473 6.67 -14.09 -7.27
CA GLY A 473 6.65 -13.65 -5.88
C GLY A 473 6.17 -12.21 -5.74
N PHE A 474 6.65 -11.53 -4.71
CA PHE A 474 6.13 -10.22 -4.29
C PHE A 474 7.22 -9.23 -3.93
N VAL A 475 6.89 -7.94 -4.05
CA VAL A 475 7.58 -6.84 -3.38
C VAL A 475 6.64 -6.24 -2.35
N ILE A 476 7.10 -6.08 -1.10
CA ILE A 476 6.36 -5.37 -0.05
C ILE A 476 7.02 -4.01 0.23
N ARG A 477 6.19 -2.99 0.43
CA ARG A 477 6.61 -1.62 0.79
C ARG A 477 5.69 -1.03 1.85
N ASP A 478 6.12 0.10 2.42
CA ASP A 478 5.46 0.83 3.51
C ASP A 478 5.51 0.11 4.87
N PHE A 479 6.11 0.78 5.86
CA PHE A 479 6.22 0.26 7.23
C PHE A 479 5.22 0.88 8.21
N GLY A 480 4.35 1.78 7.76
CA GLY A 480 3.42 2.50 8.62
C GLY A 480 2.43 1.59 9.38
N GLY A 481 2.00 0.49 8.77
CA GLY A 481 1.02 -0.45 9.34
C GLY A 481 1.59 -1.78 9.82
N ILE A 482 2.92 -1.93 9.89
CA ILE A 482 3.54 -3.15 10.43
C ILE A 482 3.08 -3.39 11.87
N ARG A 483 3.01 -4.67 12.27
CA ARG A 483 2.90 -5.08 13.68
C ARG A 483 4.08 -5.94 14.10
N VAL A 484 4.67 -5.62 15.25
CA VAL A 484 5.85 -6.30 15.79
C VAL A 484 5.60 -6.68 17.24
N HIS A 485 5.61 -7.97 17.54
CA HIS A 485 5.68 -8.46 18.90
C HIS A 485 7.14 -8.50 19.37
N GLU A 486 7.51 -7.51 20.17
CA GLU A 486 8.89 -7.23 20.60
C GLU A 486 9.58 -8.46 21.20
N ALA A 487 8.92 -9.15 22.14
CA ALA A 487 9.51 -10.28 22.85
C ALA A 487 9.88 -11.44 21.89
N THR A 488 9.00 -11.76 20.93
CA THR A 488 9.28 -12.79 19.92
C THR A 488 10.40 -12.34 18.99
N LEU A 489 10.38 -11.09 18.54
CA LEU A 489 11.43 -10.57 17.68
C LEU A 489 12.79 -10.69 18.36
N ILE A 490 12.95 -10.15 19.58
CA ILE A 490 14.21 -10.20 20.34
C ILE A 490 14.67 -11.65 20.55
N SER A 491 13.76 -12.54 20.94
CA SER A 491 14.07 -13.97 21.15
C SER A 491 14.57 -14.64 19.87
N SER A 492 13.87 -14.42 18.75
CA SER A 492 14.23 -14.99 17.44
C SER A 492 15.58 -14.48 16.93
N LEU A 493 15.89 -13.19 17.16
CA LEU A 493 17.16 -12.59 16.77
C LEU A 493 18.31 -13.09 17.64
N SER A 494 18.08 -13.26 18.95
CA SER A 494 19.10 -13.75 19.89
C SER A 494 19.54 -15.18 19.59
N THR A 495 18.60 -16.06 19.24
CA THR A 495 18.85 -17.48 18.93
C THR A 495 19.56 -17.71 17.59
N SER A 496 19.43 -16.79 16.63
CA SER A 496 20.12 -16.87 15.33
C SER A 496 21.64 -16.61 15.38
N SER A 497 22.13 -16.08 16.50
CA SER A 497 23.54 -15.64 16.67
C SER A 497 24.48 -16.74 17.18
N SER A 498 23.99 -17.95 17.48
CA SER A 498 24.76 -18.95 18.26
C SER A 498 25.52 -20.00 17.46
N SER A 499 25.59 -19.93 16.12
CA SER A 499 26.29 -20.94 15.31
C SER A 499 27.50 -20.45 14.50
N ASP A 500 27.83 -19.16 14.51
CA ASP A 500 29.10 -18.67 13.96
C ASP A 500 29.95 -18.06 15.08
N SER A 501 31.17 -18.57 15.19
CA SER A 501 32.20 -18.22 16.14
C SER A 501 32.26 -16.73 16.48
N ALA A 502 32.16 -16.40 17.78
CA ALA A 502 32.81 -15.26 18.44
C ALA A 502 33.06 -14.02 17.55
N SER A 503 31.98 -13.41 17.05
CA SER A 503 31.91 -11.95 17.07
C SER A 503 31.01 -11.58 18.23
N GLU A 504 31.61 -11.40 19.41
CA GLU A 504 31.09 -10.36 20.30
C GLU A 504 30.93 -9.12 19.43
N ASP A 505 29.71 -8.63 19.24
CA ASP A 505 29.50 -7.33 18.61
C ASP A 505 30.25 -6.31 19.49
N PRO A 506 31.40 -5.76 19.05
CA PRO A 506 32.24 -4.94 19.92
C PRO A 506 31.58 -3.59 20.26
N ASN A 507 30.37 -3.33 19.74
CA ASN A 507 29.67 -2.05 19.78
C ASN A 507 28.26 -2.06 20.39
N GLY A 508 27.75 -3.18 20.94
CA GLY A 508 26.45 -3.16 21.62
C GLY A 508 25.27 -2.69 20.74
N LYS A 509 25.26 -3.02 19.45
CA LYS A 509 24.25 -2.51 18.50
C LYS A 509 22.91 -3.21 18.59
N LEU A 510 22.86 -4.47 19.06
CA LEU A 510 21.59 -5.16 19.29
C LEU A 510 20.87 -4.58 20.52
N THR A 511 21.59 -4.31 21.61
CA THR A 511 21.03 -3.67 22.81
C THR A 511 20.62 -2.22 22.56
N GLN A 512 21.32 -1.50 21.67
CA GLN A 512 20.90 -0.17 21.22
C GLN A 512 19.62 -0.24 20.38
N PHE A 513 19.49 -1.20 19.47
CA PHE A 513 18.28 -1.38 18.67
C PHE A 513 17.08 -1.90 19.49
N GLU A 514 17.30 -2.80 20.45
CA GLU A 514 16.33 -3.21 21.46
C GLU A 514 15.86 -2.01 22.27
N SER A 515 16.79 -1.14 22.70
CA SER A 515 16.45 0.11 23.37
C SER A 515 15.68 1.07 22.44
N GLU A 516 16.03 1.16 21.15
CA GLU A 516 15.39 2.05 20.16
C GLU A 516 14.01 1.56 19.69
N ILE A 517 13.75 0.24 19.69
CA ILE A 517 12.42 -0.35 19.51
C ILE A 517 11.60 -0.19 20.80
N ALA A 518 12.18 -0.52 21.97
CA ALA A 518 11.52 -0.37 23.28
C ALA A 518 11.25 1.10 23.66
N LEU A 519 11.95 2.04 23.01
CA LEU A 519 11.76 3.47 23.16
C LEU A 519 10.45 3.90 22.47
N ALA A 520 9.45 4.05 23.34
CA ALA A 520 8.13 4.62 23.13
C ALA A 520 7.10 3.63 22.60
N GLY A 521 5.89 3.66 23.17
CA GLY A 521 4.69 2.95 22.71
C GLY A 521 4.30 3.34 21.29
N HIS A 522 5.15 2.97 20.34
CA HIS A 522 5.04 3.22 18.93
C HIS A 522 3.88 2.39 18.42
N SER A 523 3.09 2.97 17.52
CA SER A 523 1.87 2.36 16.98
C SER A 523 2.06 1.04 16.23
N ILE A 524 3.30 0.56 16.07
CA ILE A 524 3.62 -0.71 15.39
C ILE A 524 3.93 -1.83 16.38
N LEU A 525 4.21 -1.51 17.65
CA LEU A 525 4.44 -2.54 18.65
C LEU A 525 3.12 -3.20 19.00
N ALA A 526 3.10 -4.52 18.96
CA ALA A 526 1.98 -5.35 19.34
C ALA A 526 2.22 -5.88 20.76
N PRO A 527 1.27 -5.72 21.69
CA PRO A 527 1.36 -6.24 23.04
C PRO A 527 1.27 -7.78 23.10
N SER A 528 0.78 -8.42 22.04
CA SER A 528 0.64 -9.87 21.92
C SER A 528 0.87 -10.33 20.47
N LEU A 529 1.14 -11.63 20.31
CA LEU A 529 1.16 -12.26 18.97
C LEU A 529 -0.23 -12.25 18.32
N GLU A 530 -1.31 -12.29 19.10
CA GLU A 530 -2.68 -12.20 18.58
C GLU A 530 -2.91 -10.91 17.78
N GLU A 531 -2.38 -9.77 18.22
CA GLU A 531 -2.47 -8.53 17.45
C GLU A 531 -1.63 -8.55 16.17
N VAL A 532 -0.50 -9.28 16.16
CA VAL A 532 0.32 -9.53 14.96
C VAL A 532 -0.48 -10.36 13.96
N TYR A 533 -1.10 -11.46 14.41
CA TYR A 533 -1.90 -12.35 13.57
C TYR A 533 -3.18 -11.68 13.08
N THR A 534 -3.87 -10.93 13.94
CA THR A 534 -5.04 -10.13 13.55
C THR A 534 -4.71 -9.15 12.42
N ARG A 535 -3.55 -8.47 12.52
CA ARG A 535 -3.08 -7.57 11.46
C ARG A 535 -2.80 -8.33 10.17
N LEU A 536 -2.10 -9.46 10.26
CA LEU A 536 -1.76 -10.29 9.11
C LEU A 536 -3.03 -10.78 8.42
N TYR A 537 -3.93 -11.42 9.16
CA TYR A 537 -5.20 -11.91 8.66
C TYR A 537 -6.04 -10.81 8.00
N HIS A 538 -6.19 -9.65 8.65
CA HIS A 538 -6.97 -8.54 8.09
C HIS A 538 -6.38 -8.02 6.77
N THR A 539 -5.06 -8.00 6.63
CA THR A 539 -4.40 -7.42 5.45
C THR A 539 -4.17 -8.44 4.34
N LEU A 540 -3.82 -9.68 4.68
CA LEU A 540 -3.45 -10.77 3.78
C LEU A 540 -4.67 -11.61 3.34
N ILE A 541 -5.58 -11.91 4.25
CA ILE A 541 -6.74 -12.75 3.96
C ILE A 541 -7.93 -11.87 3.56
N HIS A 542 -8.41 -11.05 4.50
CA HIS A 542 -9.64 -10.29 4.32
C HIS A 542 -9.54 -9.23 3.21
N ASN A 543 -8.48 -8.41 3.22
CA ASN A 543 -8.36 -7.34 2.22
C ASN A 543 -7.61 -7.76 0.94
N HIS A 544 -6.96 -8.91 0.89
CA HIS A 544 -6.14 -9.28 -0.28
C HIS A 544 -6.67 -10.54 -0.96
N LEU A 545 -6.57 -11.72 -0.35
CA LEU A 545 -7.05 -12.96 -0.98
C LEU A 545 -8.55 -12.94 -1.26
N GLN A 546 -9.37 -12.43 -0.35
CA GLN A 546 -10.83 -12.37 -0.54
C GLN A 546 -11.21 -11.62 -1.82
N GLN A 547 -10.53 -10.51 -2.13
CA GLN A 547 -10.79 -9.72 -3.34
C GLN A 547 -10.42 -10.51 -4.60
N LEU A 548 -9.28 -11.21 -4.57
CA LEU A 548 -8.82 -12.04 -5.67
C LEU A 548 -9.78 -13.22 -5.93
N ILE A 549 -10.21 -13.92 -4.87
CA ILE A 549 -11.18 -15.02 -4.95
C ILE A 549 -12.51 -14.53 -5.55
N ARG A 550 -12.96 -13.33 -5.18
CA ARG A 550 -14.18 -12.71 -5.73
C ARG A 550 -14.05 -12.44 -7.23
N VAL A 551 -12.96 -11.84 -7.67
CA VAL A 551 -12.65 -11.56 -9.08
C VAL A 551 -12.51 -12.83 -9.92
N LEU A 552 -12.01 -13.91 -9.31
CA LEU A 552 -11.94 -15.22 -9.96
C LEU A 552 -13.29 -15.98 -9.95
N GLU A 553 -14.32 -15.45 -9.28
CA GLU A 553 -15.64 -16.07 -9.12
C GLU A 553 -15.58 -17.44 -8.42
N LEU A 554 -14.58 -17.64 -7.55
CA LEU A 554 -14.38 -18.90 -6.80
C LEU A 554 -15.03 -18.89 -5.40
N HIS A 555 -15.80 -17.86 -5.09
CA HIS A 555 -16.46 -17.68 -3.79
C HIS A 555 -17.81 -18.38 -3.68
N TYR A 556 -18.54 -18.55 -4.80
CA TYR A 556 -19.93 -19.01 -4.77
C TYR A 556 -20.14 -20.46 -4.28
N ASP A 557 -19.11 -21.30 -4.40
CA ASP A 557 -19.19 -22.72 -4.00
C ASP A 557 -18.09 -23.13 -3.03
N GLY A 558 -17.46 -22.16 -2.36
CA GLY A 558 -16.43 -22.39 -1.33
C GLY A 558 -15.10 -22.93 -1.84
N THR A 559 -14.97 -23.29 -3.12
CA THR A 559 -13.74 -23.92 -3.64
C THR A 559 -12.50 -23.02 -3.57
N GLY A 560 -12.68 -21.70 -3.55
CA GLY A 560 -11.59 -20.76 -3.32
C GLY A 560 -11.05 -20.77 -1.89
N GLY A 561 -11.86 -21.14 -0.89
CA GLY A 561 -11.45 -21.20 0.52
C GLY A 561 -10.66 -22.47 0.85
N VAL A 562 -11.15 -23.63 0.37
CA VAL A 562 -10.51 -24.94 0.62
C VAL A 562 -9.07 -24.97 0.11
N GLY A 563 -8.81 -24.43 -1.08
CA GLY A 563 -7.44 -24.38 -1.62
C GLY A 563 -6.51 -23.44 -0.86
N VAL A 564 -7.04 -22.52 -0.05
CA VAL A 564 -6.25 -21.63 0.81
C VAL A 564 -5.89 -22.32 2.13
N GLU A 565 -6.82 -23.10 2.69
CA GLU A 565 -6.59 -23.88 3.91
C GLU A 565 -5.49 -24.95 3.70
N ASP A 566 -5.56 -25.72 2.62
CA ASP A 566 -4.57 -26.75 2.29
C ASP A 566 -3.14 -26.16 2.20
N ASP A 567 -2.99 -24.99 1.55
CA ASP A 567 -1.71 -24.30 1.39
C ASP A 567 -1.18 -23.71 2.72
N ALA A 568 -2.07 -23.31 3.63
CA ALA A 568 -1.69 -22.81 4.96
C ALA A 568 -1.12 -23.94 5.81
N ILE A 569 -1.76 -25.10 5.82
CA ILE A 569 -1.33 -26.30 6.57
C ILE A 569 0.03 -26.80 6.06
N ASP A 570 0.21 -26.89 4.74
CA ASP A 570 1.48 -27.30 4.13
C ASP A 570 2.64 -26.32 4.46
N SER A 571 2.33 -25.07 4.78
CA SER A 571 3.31 -24.06 5.17
C SER A 571 3.73 -24.13 6.65
N ASP A 572 2.90 -24.76 7.49
CA ASP A 572 3.07 -24.83 8.95
C ASP A 572 3.60 -26.19 9.45
N ASP A 573 3.82 -27.16 8.56
CA ASP A 573 4.07 -28.56 8.94
C ASP A 573 5.35 -28.73 9.80
N SER A 574 5.13 -28.61 11.10
CA SER A 574 6.06 -28.57 12.21
C SER A 574 5.55 -29.47 13.33
N ASN A 575 4.94 -30.62 13.00
CA ASN A 575 4.65 -31.64 14.00
C ASN A 575 5.76 -32.71 14.03
N GLU A 576 6.84 -32.39 14.76
CA GLU A 576 7.57 -33.42 15.52
C GLU A 576 6.65 -33.89 16.66
N ASN A 577 5.68 -34.76 16.35
CA ASN A 577 5.08 -35.79 17.20
C ASN A 577 3.80 -36.28 16.51
N GLY A 578 3.82 -37.52 16.03
CA GLY A 578 2.70 -38.12 15.30
C GLY A 578 1.49 -38.41 16.18
N GLU A 579 0.61 -37.43 16.31
CA GLU A 579 -0.80 -37.64 16.65
C GLU A 579 -1.64 -36.92 15.58
N GLU A 580 -2.19 -37.71 14.64
CA GLU A 580 -3.30 -37.27 13.78
C GLU A 580 -4.54 -37.09 14.67
N GLU A 581 -4.84 -35.87 15.10
CA GLU A 581 -6.23 -35.51 15.39
C GLU A 581 -6.90 -35.12 14.06
N SER A 582 -7.80 -35.99 13.61
CA SER A 582 -8.67 -35.74 12.47
C SER A 582 -9.61 -34.57 12.79
N TRP A 583 -9.47 -33.48 12.05
CA TRP A 583 -10.35 -32.31 12.12
C TRP A 583 -11.79 -32.58 11.59
N GLU A 584 -12.14 -33.84 11.28
CA GLU A 584 -13.50 -34.21 10.85
C GLU A 584 -14.55 -34.10 11.97
N ASP A 585 -14.14 -34.06 13.25
CA ASP A 585 -15.07 -34.06 14.40
C ASP A 585 -15.58 -32.66 14.82
N LEU A 586 -15.18 -31.57 14.15
CA LEU A 586 -15.72 -30.21 14.39
C LEU A 586 -16.82 -29.80 13.40
N ARG A 587 -17.27 -30.71 12.53
CA ARG A 587 -18.40 -30.48 11.61
C ARG A 587 -19.75 -30.86 12.24
N GLU A 588 -20.16 -30.17 13.30
CA GLU A 588 -21.59 -30.13 13.63
C GLU A 588 -21.99 -28.69 13.94
N ASP A 589 -22.95 -28.22 13.12
CA ASP A 589 -23.73 -26.98 13.21
C ASP A 589 -23.00 -25.66 12.88
N GLU A 590 -23.23 -25.14 11.65
CA GLU A 590 -23.82 -23.80 11.43
C GLU A 590 -23.89 -23.44 9.92
N GLU A 591 -25.12 -23.28 9.41
CA GLU A 591 -25.41 -22.69 8.10
C GLU A 591 -25.24 -21.16 8.17
N ASN A 592 -24.06 -20.62 7.86
CA ASN A 592 -23.89 -19.18 7.59
C ASN A 592 -22.81 -18.93 6.52
N GLU A 593 -23.16 -18.17 5.47
CA GLU A 593 -22.30 -17.78 4.32
C GLU A 593 -21.08 -16.90 4.71
N GLU A 594 -20.87 -16.62 5.99
CA GLU A 594 -19.78 -15.77 6.50
C GLU A 594 -18.68 -16.53 7.25
N ASP A 595 -18.83 -17.85 7.51
CA ASP A 595 -17.99 -18.57 8.49
C ASP A 595 -16.80 -19.39 7.92
N TRP A 596 -16.73 -19.58 6.60
CA TRP A 596 -15.54 -20.05 5.84
C TRP A 596 -14.25 -19.24 6.06
N ILE A 597 -14.35 -18.10 6.74
CA ILE A 597 -13.23 -17.24 7.10
C ILE A 597 -12.61 -17.65 8.45
N GLY A 598 -13.35 -18.36 9.31
CA GLY A 598 -12.89 -18.82 10.62
C GLY A 598 -11.94 -20.02 10.58
N GLY A 599 -12.01 -20.86 9.53
CA GLY A 599 -11.18 -22.06 9.38
C GLY A 599 -9.69 -21.79 9.11
N VAL A 600 -9.33 -20.56 8.74
CA VAL A 600 -7.96 -20.13 8.43
C VAL A 600 -7.25 -19.54 9.67
N CYS A 601 -7.98 -19.23 10.76
CA CYS A 601 -7.45 -18.53 11.94
C CYS A 601 -6.73 -19.46 12.94
#